data_AF-A0A1E5NXR9-F1
#
_entry.id   AF-A0A1E5NXR9-F1
#
_cell.length_a   1.000
_cell.length_b   1.000
_cell.length_c   1.000
_cell.angle_alpha   90.00
_cell.angle_beta   90.00
_cell.angle_gamma   90.00
#
_symmetry.space_group_name_H-M   'P 1'
#
loop_
_entity.id
_entity.type
_entity.pdbx_description
1 polymer ?
#
loop_
_entity_poly.entity_id
_entity_poly.type
_entity_poly.pdbx_seq_one_letter_code
_entity_poly.pdbx_strand_id
1 'polypeptide(L)'
;MPHFGAFAAYAATLPASLSTDPDDLATLAKHLRALRPGTRPAQRVELVDAHADVQDAENATYAARELSRGLARLHAETHADKLRHAAVQSARAAILAVEPTAARMRGTDMPVTPSAIRAAALAYLQVDASPEEFAGISTGTPVVQVHCHRSGPYGRHITAQIAACIRTEEWTLPAHPPILLEFERLDGRLNGVENARKLLHRKDPKKAYLRVTDVPVEYIGITRP
;
A
#
# COMPACT_ATOMS: atom_id res chain seq x y z
N MET A 1 -15.31 6.04 -7.54
CA MET A 1 -14.67 5.02 -6.68
C MET A 1 -13.18 5.28 -6.70
N PRO A 2 -12.46 5.03 -5.58
CA PRO A 2 -11.02 5.21 -5.50
C PRO A 2 -10.28 4.33 -6.53
N HIS A 3 -9.15 4.81 -7.05
CA HIS A 3 -8.34 4.03 -7.99
C HIS A 3 -7.37 3.11 -7.23
N PHE A 4 -7.78 1.89 -6.87
CA PHE A 4 -6.96 0.99 -6.04
C PHE A 4 -5.56 0.66 -6.60
N GLY A 5 -5.43 0.58 -7.93
CA GLY A 5 -4.11 0.44 -8.56
C GLY A 5 -3.17 1.62 -8.29
N ALA A 6 -3.71 2.82 -8.00
CA ALA A 6 -2.89 4.00 -7.72
C ALA A 6 -2.38 3.99 -6.28
N PHE A 7 -3.17 3.48 -5.33
CA PHE A 7 -2.67 3.18 -3.98
C PHE A 7 -1.57 2.12 -4.00
N ALA A 8 -1.71 1.08 -4.83
CA ALA A 8 -0.69 0.06 -5.02
C ALA A 8 0.61 0.65 -5.58
N ALA A 9 0.49 1.42 -6.68
CA ALA A 9 1.62 2.10 -7.28
C ALA A 9 2.30 3.09 -6.31
N TYR A 10 1.51 3.85 -5.54
CA TYR A 10 2.08 4.79 -4.57
C TYR A 10 2.84 4.05 -3.47
N ALA A 11 2.33 2.92 -2.98
CA ALA A 11 3.03 2.09 -2.00
C ALA A 11 4.36 1.57 -2.53
N ALA A 12 4.44 1.19 -3.80
CA ALA A 12 5.70 0.78 -4.45
C ALA A 12 6.75 1.92 -4.53
N THR A 13 6.33 3.19 -4.40
CA THR A 13 7.29 4.31 -4.33
C THR A 13 8.07 4.35 -3.01
N LEU A 14 7.59 3.69 -1.95
CA LEU A 14 8.27 3.67 -0.65
C LEU A 14 9.57 2.84 -0.70
N PRO A 15 9.55 1.54 -1.02
CA PRO A 15 10.78 0.75 -1.12
C PRO A 15 11.72 1.34 -2.19
N ALA A 16 11.21 1.73 -3.37
CA ALA A 16 12.01 2.39 -4.41
C ALA A 16 12.69 3.70 -3.95
N SER A 17 12.11 4.39 -2.94
CA SER A 17 12.69 5.60 -2.36
C SER A 17 13.74 5.35 -1.28
N LEU A 18 13.70 4.19 -0.62
CA LEU A 18 14.54 3.86 0.54
C LEU A 18 15.66 2.87 0.22
N SER A 19 15.47 2.07 -0.83
CA SER A 19 16.35 0.97 -1.21
C SER A 19 17.18 1.34 -2.45
N THR A 20 18.36 0.73 -2.56
CA THR A 20 19.21 0.77 -3.75
C THR A 20 19.04 -0.51 -4.60
N ASP A 21 17.96 -1.26 -4.36
CA ASP A 21 17.62 -2.43 -5.16
C ASP A 21 16.90 -2.04 -6.45
N PRO A 22 17.45 -2.35 -7.64
CA PRO A 22 16.78 -2.07 -8.90
C PRO A 22 15.46 -2.83 -9.02
N ASP A 23 15.30 -3.97 -8.33
CA ASP A 23 14.04 -4.72 -8.32
C ASP A 23 12.87 -3.91 -7.73
N ASP A 24 13.15 -2.97 -6.81
CA ASP A 24 12.14 -2.04 -6.28
C ASP A 24 11.70 -1.02 -7.34
N LEU A 25 12.63 -0.57 -8.21
CA LEU A 25 12.33 0.30 -9.36
C LEU A 25 11.57 -0.47 -10.45
N ALA A 26 11.98 -1.71 -10.73
CA ALA A 26 11.28 -2.60 -11.66
C ALA A 26 9.83 -2.81 -11.22
N THR A 27 9.60 -3.05 -9.93
CA THR A 27 8.26 -3.18 -9.34
C THR A 27 7.45 -1.91 -9.52
N LEU A 28 8.01 -0.73 -9.22
CA LEU A 28 7.37 0.55 -9.47
C LEU A 28 7.03 0.74 -10.96
N ALA A 29 7.95 0.40 -11.87
CA ALA A 29 7.74 0.51 -13.32
C ALA A 29 6.56 -0.35 -13.79
N LYS A 30 6.44 -1.59 -13.31
CA LYS A 30 5.31 -2.47 -13.60
C LYS A 30 3.98 -1.87 -13.13
N HIS A 31 3.94 -1.28 -11.92
CA HIS A 31 2.73 -0.60 -11.42
C HIS A 31 2.34 0.62 -12.27
N LEU A 32 3.30 1.46 -12.67
CA LEU A 32 3.04 2.60 -13.57
C LEU A 32 2.46 2.14 -14.91
N ARG A 33 2.96 1.02 -15.45
CA ARG A 33 2.43 0.41 -16.67
C ARG A 33 1.00 -0.10 -16.48
N ALA A 34 0.73 -0.78 -15.36
CA ALA A 34 -0.59 -1.32 -15.02
C ALA A 34 -1.66 -0.22 -14.83
N LEU A 35 -1.27 0.98 -14.42
CA LEU A 35 -2.18 2.13 -14.27
C LEU A 35 -2.70 2.73 -15.60
N ARG A 36 -1.98 2.56 -16.71
CA ARG A 36 -2.27 3.26 -17.98
C ARG A 36 -3.65 2.97 -18.60
N PRO A 37 -4.16 1.71 -18.63
CA PRO A 37 -5.41 1.40 -19.31
C PRO A 37 -6.63 2.09 -18.68
N GLY A 38 -6.59 2.38 -17.37
CA GLY A 38 -7.70 2.99 -16.61
C GLY A 38 -7.68 4.51 -16.51
N THR A 39 -6.67 5.19 -17.08
CA THR A 39 -6.43 6.63 -16.87
C THR A 39 -6.77 7.48 -18.08
N ARG A 40 -7.04 8.77 -17.83
CA ARG A 40 -7.38 9.76 -18.87
C ARG A 40 -6.16 10.03 -19.77
N PRO A 41 -6.35 10.47 -21.03
CA PRO A 41 -5.23 10.69 -21.95
C PRO A 41 -4.12 11.60 -21.41
N ALA A 42 -4.44 12.72 -20.77
CA ALA A 42 -3.44 13.62 -20.18
C ALA A 42 -2.61 12.94 -19.07
N GLN A 43 -3.28 12.27 -18.13
CA GLN A 43 -2.62 11.48 -17.07
C GLN A 43 -1.80 10.33 -17.64
N ARG A 44 -2.22 9.75 -18.77
CA ARG A 44 -1.51 8.66 -19.42
C ARG A 44 -0.16 9.12 -19.99
N VAL A 45 -0.07 10.34 -20.51
CA VAL A 45 1.20 10.92 -20.96
C VAL A 45 2.16 11.04 -19.77
N GLU A 46 1.70 11.62 -18.66
CA GLU A 46 2.50 11.74 -17.43
C GLU A 46 2.97 10.37 -16.90
N LEU A 47 2.12 9.34 -16.96
CA LEU A 47 2.48 7.97 -16.60
C LEU A 47 3.44 7.28 -17.59
N VAL A 48 3.50 7.75 -18.84
CA VAL A 48 4.47 7.25 -19.82
C VAL A 48 5.84 7.84 -19.52
N ASP A 49 5.89 9.14 -19.30
CA ASP A 49 7.12 9.86 -18.99
C ASP A 49 7.71 9.37 -17.65
N ALA A 50 6.90 9.32 -16.60
CA ALA A 50 7.35 8.82 -15.29
C ALA A 50 7.82 7.35 -15.33
N HIS A 51 7.24 6.53 -16.20
CA HIS A 51 7.71 5.15 -16.36
C HIS A 51 9.06 5.09 -17.08
N ALA A 52 9.28 5.93 -18.09
CA ALA A 52 10.58 6.04 -18.75
C ALA A 52 11.66 6.49 -17.76
N ASP A 53 11.36 7.51 -16.94
CA ASP A 53 12.28 7.97 -15.88
C ASP A 53 12.66 6.84 -14.91
N VAL A 54 11.69 6.01 -14.50
CA VAL A 54 11.93 4.86 -13.61
C VAL A 54 12.78 3.80 -14.29
N GLN A 55 12.54 3.49 -15.57
CA GLN A 55 13.35 2.54 -16.33
C GLN A 55 14.79 3.04 -16.52
N ASP A 56 14.99 4.33 -16.76
CA ASP A 56 16.32 4.93 -16.86
C ASP A 56 17.07 4.86 -15.52
N ALA A 57 16.39 5.12 -14.41
CA ALA A 57 16.96 4.97 -13.07
C ALA A 57 17.30 3.51 -12.72
N GLU A 58 16.44 2.57 -13.11
CA GLU A 58 16.66 1.12 -12.96
C GLU A 58 17.93 0.69 -13.72
N ASN A 59 18.01 1.05 -15.00
CA ASN A 59 19.16 0.77 -15.86
C ASN A 59 20.46 1.37 -15.30
N ALA A 60 20.42 2.62 -14.82
CA ALA A 60 21.57 3.27 -14.20
C ALA A 60 22.01 2.54 -12.92
N THR A 61 21.06 2.02 -12.14
CA THR A 61 21.35 1.25 -10.92
C THR A 61 22.00 -0.08 -11.24
N TYR A 62 21.51 -0.81 -12.26
CA TYR A 62 22.17 -2.04 -12.74
C TYR A 62 23.59 -1.75 -13.27
N ALA A 63 23.76 -0.73 -14.11
CA ALA A 63 25.07 -0.36 -14.64
C ALA A 63 26.07 0.01 -13.54
N ALA A 64 25.63 0.72 -12.49
CA ALA A 64 26.47 1.04 -11.34
C ALA A 64 26.91 -0.23 -10.56
N ARG A 65 26.05 -1.27 -10.49
CA ARG A 65 26.36 -2.55 -9.82
C ARG A 65 27.38 -3.39 -10.59
N GLU A 66 27.42 -3.29 -11.92
CA GLU A 66 28.39 -4.02 -12.76
C GLU A 66 29.81 -3.45 -12.66
N LEU A 67 29.95 -2.19 -12.24
CA LEU A 67 31.26 -1.57 -12.08
C LEU A 67 32.03 -2.15 -10.89
N SER A 68 33.29 -2.48 -11.15
CA SER A 68 34.26 -2.81 -10.11
C SER A 68 34.52 -1.60 -9.19
N ARG A 69 34.97 -1.85 -7.96
CA ARG A 69 35.24 -0.82 -6.93
C ARG A 69 36.11 0.33 -7.48
N GLY A 70 35.91 1.53 -6.95
CA GLY A 70 36.74 2.71 -7.26
C GLY A 70 35.92 3.97 -7.56
N LEU A 71 36.59 5.02 -8.02
CA LEU A 71 35.96 6.33 -8.29
C LEU A 71 34.87 6.25 -9.38
N ALA A 72 35.07 5.42 -10.40
CA ALA A 72 34.08 5.22 -11.46
C ALA A 72 32.76 4.67 -10.90
N ARG A 73 32.83 3.67 -10.02
CA ARG A 73 31.66 3.12 -9.32
C ARG A 73 31.00 4.17 -8.42
N LEU A 74 31.78 4.92 -7.64
CA LEU A 74 31.23 5.97 -6.77
C LEU A 74 30.46 7.03 -7.57
N HIS A 75 30.99 7.46 -8.71
CA HIS A 75 30.31 8.40 -9.60
C HIS A 75 29.03 7.81 -10.19
N ALA A 76 29.06 6.54 -10.62
CA ALA A 76 27.89 5.85 -11.15
C ALA A 76 26.80 5.65 -10.08
N GLU A 77 27.16 5.25 -8.85
CA GLU A 77 26.22 5.13 -7.72
C GLU A 77 25.59 6.48 -7.39
N THR A 78 26.39 7.56 -7.34
CA THR A 78 25.87 8.92 -7.10
C THR A 78 24.93 9.37 -8.22
N HIS A 79 25.24 9.04 -9.48
CA HIS A 79 24.38 9.36 -10.61
C HIS A 79 23.08 8.57 -10.58
N ALA A 80 23.15 7.26 -10.35
CA ALA A 80 22.00 6.37 -10.23
C ALA A 80 21.09 6.81 -9.07
N ASP A 81 21.66 7.20 -7.93
CA ASP A 81 20.89 7.69 -6.79
C ASP A 81 20.12 8.98 -7.10
N LYS A 82 20.74 9.92 -7.83
CA LYS A 82 20.06 11.14 -8.31
C LYS A 82 18.91 10.82 -9.27
N LEU A 83 19.14 9.93 -10.23
CA LEU A 83 18.11 9.50 -11.17
C LEU A 83 16.96 8.80 -10.45
N ARG A 84 17.27 7.88 -9.53
CA ARG A 84 16.29 7.18 -8.69
C ARG A 84 15.42 8.17 -7.92
N HIS A 85 16.03 9.12 -7.23
CA HIS A 85 15.29 10.14 -6.49
C HIS A 85 14.38 10.97 -7.41
N ALA A 86 14.87 11.43 -8.56
CA ALA A 86 14.07 12.19 -9.52
C ALA A 86 12.91 11.35 -10.08
N ALA A 87 13.19 10.13 -10.53
CA ALA A 87 12.22 9.20 -11.09
C ALA A 87 11.11 8.83 -10.10
N VAL A 88 11.46 8.58 -8.83
CA VAL A 88 10.47 8.30 -7.78
C VAL A 88 9.56 9.51 -7.53
N GLN A 89 10.08 10.75 -7.58
CA GLN A 89 9.25 11.94 -7.43
C GLN A 89 8.35 12.17 -8.66
N SER A 90 8.86 11.95 -9.87
CA SER A 90 8.10 11.96 -11.13
C SER A 90 6.94 10.96 -11.07
N ALA A 91 7.23 9.72 -10.67
CA ALA A 91 6.23 8.67 -10.45
C ALA A 91 5.18 9.06 -9.41
N ARG A 92 5.59 9.61 -8.25
CA ARG A 92 4.64 10.09 -7.22
C ARG A 92 3.71 11.15 -7.76
N ALA A 93 4.24 12.13 -8.51
CA ALA A 93 3.44 13.19 -9.10
C ALA A 93 2.40 12.63 -10.09
N ALA A 94 2.82 11.75 -11.01
CA ALA A 94 1.92 11.12 -11.98
C ALA A 94 0.84 10.24 -11.29
N ILE A 95 1.22 9.48 -10.26
CA ILE A 95 0.26 8.65 -9.48
C ILE A 95 -0.75 9.54 -8.75
N LEU A 96 -0.32 10.65 -8.16
CA LEU A 96 -1.22 11.59 -7.46
C LEU A 96 -2.12 12.37 -8.43
N ALA A 97 -1.68 12.58 -9.67
CA ALA A 97 -2.54 13.14 -10.72
C ALA A 97 -3.69 12.18 -11.09
N VAL A 98 -3.48 10.86 -10.94
CA VAL A 98 -4.52 9.83 -11.13
C VAL A 98 -5.44 9.73 -9.91
N GLU A 99 -4.86 9.62 -8.71
CA GLU A 99 -5.58 9.49 -7.45
C GLU A 99 -4.93 10.38 -6.37
N PRO A 100 -5.47 11.59 -6.14
CA PRO A 100 -4.89 12.54 -5.20
C PRO A 100 -4.79 12.03 -3.76
N THR A 101 -5.59 11.02 -3.40
CA THR A 101 -5.59 10.43 -2.06
C THR A 101 -4.59 9.27 -1.90
N ALA A 102 -3.89 8.86 -2.96
CA ALA A 102 -2.99 7.70 -2.95
C ALA A 102 -1.87 7.79 -1.90
N ALA A 103 -1.41 9.01 -1.59
CA ALA A 103 -0.40 9.25 -0.55
C ALA A 103 -0.88 8.97 0.88
N ARG A 104 -2.20 9.06 1.12
CA ARG A 104 -2.78 8.91 2.46
C ARG A 104 -4.18 8.35 2.35
N MET A 105 -4.24 7.03 2.19
CA MET A 105 -5.49 6.28 2.26
C MET A 105 -6.14 6.44 3.63
N ARG A 106 -7.41 6.85 3.65
CA ARG A 106 -8.23 6.94 4.86
C ARG A 106 -9.18 5.76 4.94
N GLY A 107 -9.75 5.53 6.13
CA GLY A 107 -10.79 4.51 6.30
C GLY A 107 -12.00 4.70 5.38
N THR A 108 -12.26 5.92 4.91
CA THR A 108 -13.31 6.25 3.93
C THR A 108 -12.98 5.83 2.50
N ASP A 109 -11.70 5.66 2.19
CA ASP A 109 -11.22 5.28 0.86
C ASP A 109 -11.07 3.74 0.75
N MET A 110 -11.25 3.04 1.87
CA MET A 110 -11.16 1.58 1.98
C MET A 110 -12.26 0.90 1.16
N PRO A 111 -11.97 -0.22 0.47
CA PRO A 111 -13.03 -1.04 -0.08
C PRO A 111 -13.82 -1.68 1.06
N VAL A 112 -15.14 -1.44 1.09
CA VAL A 112 -16.00 -1.82 2.23
C VAL A 112 -17.09 -2.85 1.91
N THR A 113 -17.18 -3.31 0.66
CA THR A 113 -18.11 -4.35 0.22
C THR A 113 -17.34 -5.55 -0.33
N PRO A 114 -17.91 -6.77 -0.35
CA PRO A 114 -17.21 -7.96 -0.84
C PRO A 114 -16.66 -7.78 -2.27
N SER A 115 -17.46 -7.21 -3.17
CA SER A 115 -17.08 -6.95 -4.57
C SER A 115 -16.00 -5.88 -4.69
N ALA A 116 -16.07 -4.81 -3.90
CA ALA A 116 -15.04 -3.78 -3.89
C ALA A 116 -13.70 -4.32 -3.34
N ILE A 117 -13.73 -5.17 -2.31
CA ILE A 117 -12.51 -5.76 -1.73
C ILE A 117 -11.83 -6.67 -2.75
N ARG A 118 -12.58 -7.52 -3.47
CA ARG A 118 -12.00 -8.35 -4.54
C ARG A 118 -11.42 -7.51 -5.67
N ALA A 119 -12.14 -6.49 -6.14
CA ALA A 119 -11.64 -5.61 -7.19
C ALA A 119 -10.38 -4.85 -6.76
N ALA A 120 -10.34 -4.40 -5.50
CA ALA A 120 -9.18 -3.75 -4.92
C ALA A 120 -7.99 -4.72 -4.79
N ALA A 121 -8.20 -5.95 -4.32
CA ALA A 121 -7.16 -6.98 -4.23
C ALA A 121 -6.58 -7.34 -5.60
N LEU A 122 -7.42 -7.50 -6.63
CA LEU A 122 -6.96 -7.71 -8.00
C LEU A 122 -6.10 -6.55 -8.49
N ALA A 123 -6.52 -5.31 -8.25
CA ALA A 123 -5.77 -4.13 -8.66
C ALA A 123 -4.47 -3.95 -7.85
N TYR A 124 -4.48 -4.30 -6.57
CA TYR A 124 -3.34 -4.18 -5.68
C TYR A 124 -2.24 -5.18 -6.01
N LEU A 125 -2.63 -6.44 -6.27
CA LEU A 125 -1.72 -7.54 -6.54
C LEU A 125 -1.45 -7.78 -8.03
N GLN A 126 -2.00 -6.94 -8.92
CA GLN A 126 -1.94 -7.11 -10.38
C GLN A 126 -0.52 -7.35 -10.93
N VAL A 127 0.50 -6.81 -10.25
CA VAL A 127 1.88 -6.76 -10.72
C VAL A 127 2.70 -7.98 -10.33
N ASP A 128 2.47 -8.56 -9.15
CA ASP A 128 3.32 -9.61 -8.59
C ASP A 128 2.53 -10.83 -8.04
N ALA A 129 1.20 -10.87 -8.15
CA ALA A 129 0.45 -12.05 -7.73
C ALA A 129 0.81 -13.29 -8.55
N SER A 130 1.05 -14.37 -7.83
CA SER A 130 1.07 -15.73 -8.35
C SER A 130 -0.33 -16.16 -8.82
N PRO A 131 -0.42 -17.18 -9.71
CA PRO A 131 -1.70 -17.75 -10.12
C PRO A 131 -2.55 -18.25 -8.95
N GLU A 132 -1.91 -18.74 -7.90
CA GLU A 132 -2.56 -19.22 -6.68
C GLU A 132 -3.19 -18.07 -5.88
N GLU A 133 -2.50 -16.93 -5.78
CA GLU A 133 -3.06 -15.72 -5.17
C GLU A 133 -4.26 -15.20 -5.97
N PHE A 134 -4.23 -15.22 -7.31
CA PHE A 134 -5.38 -14.87 -8.14
C PHE A 134 -6.58 -15.80 -7.94
N ALA A 135 -6.33 -17.12 -7.84
CA ALA A 135 -7.37 -18.09 -7.49
C ALA A 135 -7.95 -17.79 -6.11
N GLY A 136 -7.08 -17.52 -5.12
CA GLY A 136 -7.46 -17.13 -3.76
C GLY A 136 -8.31 -15.86 -3.70
N ILE A 137 -8.04 -14.85 -4.54
CA ILE A 137 -8.89 -13.64 -4.63
C ILE A 137 -10.30 -13.98 -5.11
N SER A 138 -10.46 -15.01 -5.93
CA SER A 138 -11.77 -15.40 -6.50
C SER A 138 -12.58 -16.24 -5.52
N THR A 139 -11.95 -17.17 -4.80
CA THR A 139 -12.61 -18.16 -3.94
C THR A 139 -12.63 -17.77 -2.46
N GLY A 140 -11.67 -16.96 -2.00
CA GLY A 140 -11.51 -16.59 -0.60
C GLY A 140 -12.65 -15.71 -0.07
N THR A 141 -12.66 -15.49 1.24
CA THR A 141 -13.66 -14.68 1.94
C THR A 141 -13.16 -13.25 2.12
N PRO A 142 -13.85 -12.23 1.61
CA PRO A 142 -13.53 -10.84 1.93
C PRO A 142 -13.71 -10.58 3.42
N VAL A 143 -12.72 -9.95 4.05
CA VAL A 143 -12.71 -9.60 5.47
C VAL A 143 -12.06 -8.23 5.67
N VAL A 144 -12.36 -7.55 6.77
CA VAL A 144 -11.57 -6.41 7.25
C VAL A 144 -10.86 -6.84 8.51
N GLN A 145 -9.52 -6.77 8.52
CA GLN A 145 -8.71 -7.06 9.68
C GLN A 145 -8.23 -5.76 10.35
N VAL A 146 -8.33 -5.74 11.68
CA VAL A 146 -7.85 -4.66 12.54
C VAL A 146 -6.87 -5.27 13.53
N HIS A 147 -5.57 -5.16 13.22
CA HIS A 147 -4.49 -5.59 14.09
C HIS A 147 -4.16 -4.48 15.07
N CYS A 148 -4.31 -4.74 16.36
CA CYS A 148 -4.08 -3.75 17.41
C CYS A 148 -2.75 -4.00 18.12
N HIS A 149 -1.84 -3.04 18.01
CA HIS A 149 -0.56 -3.04 18.69
C HIS A 149 -0.56 -1.99 19.80
N ARG A 150 0.03 -2.33 20.96
CA ARG A 150 0.29 -1.32 22.00
C ARG A 150 1.46 -0.46 21.52
N SER A 151 1.28 0.86 21.52
CA SER A 151 2.37 1.80 21.31
C SER A 151 2.77 2.44 22.65
N GLY A 152 4.05 2.31 23.00
CA GLY A 152 4.64 2.89 24.20
C GLY A 152 4.55 2.06 25.49
N PRO A 153 5.34 2.43 26.53
CA PRO A 153 5.59 1.61 27.72
C PRO A 153 4.37 1.43 28.63
N TYR A 154 3.44 2.38 28.63
CA TYR A 154 2.26 2.37 29.50
C TYR A 154 0.99 1.85 28.82
N GLY A 155 1.08 1.47 27.53
CA GLY A 155 -0.05 1.03 26.73
C GLY A 155 -1.18 2.05 26.66
N ARG A 156 -0.88 3.35 26.82
CA ARG A 156 -1.85 4.45 26.71
C ARG A 156 -2.21 4.73 25.26
N HIS A 157 -1.24 4.58 24.36
CA HIS A 157 -1.42 4.69 22.93
C HIS A 157 -1.60 3.30 22.32
N ILE A 158 -2.49 3.23 21.34
CA ILE A 158 -2.75 2.03 20.54
C ILE A 158 -2.56 2.44 19.09
N THR A 159 -1.83 1.59 18.35
CA THR A 159 -1.73 1.68 16.91
C THR A 159 -2.56 0.54 16.31
N ALA A 160 -3.58 0.89 15.54
CA ALA A 160 -4.37 -0.07 14.78
C ALA A 160 -3.88 -0.08 13.33
N GLN A 161 -3.48 -1.25 12.85
CA GLN A 161 -3.27 -1.53 11.44
C GLN A 161 -4.56 -2.10 10.87
N ILE A 162 -5.16 -1.37 9.94
CA ILE A 162 -6.45 -1.68 9.34
C ILE A 162 -6.23 -2.06 7.88
N ALA A 163 -6.70 -3.23 7.47
CA ALA A 163 -6.64 -3.69 6.09
C ALA A 163 -7.92 -4.43 5.70
N ALA A 164 -8.45 -4.11 4.52
CA ALA A 164 -9.37 -4.99 3.83
C ALA A 164 -8.56 -6.06 3.10
N CYS A 165 -9.00 -7.31 3.20
CA CYS A 165 -8.25 -8.46 2.71
C CYS A 165 -9.17 -9.54 2.14
N ILE A 166 -8.59 -10.49 1.41
CA ILE A 166 -9.20 -11.77 1.08
C ILE A 166 -8.56 -12.85 1.95
N ARG A 167 -9.34 -13.49 2.81
CA ARG A 167 -8.90 -14.64 3.60
C ARG A 167 -9.09 -15.93 2.80
N THR A 168 -8.02 -16.70 2.65
CA THR A 168 -8.05 -18.10 2.19
C THR A 168 -7.83 -19.01 3.41
N GLU A 169 -7.77 -20.33 3.18
CA GLU A 169 -7.43 -21.29 4.24
C GLU A 169 -5.98 -21.12 4.72
N GLU A 170 -5.08 -20.73 3.81
CA GLU A 170 -3.63 -20.72 4.06
C GLU A 170 -3.08 -19.32 4.38
N TRP A 171 -3.72 -18.25 3.88
CA TRP A 171 -3.19 -16.90 4.00
C TRP A 171 -4.26 -15.81 3.95
N THR A 172 -3.80 -14.57 4.14
CA THR A 172 -4.61 -13.37 3.99
C THR A 172 -3.96 -12.46 2.95
N LEU A 173 -4.68 -12.20 1.86
CA LEU A 173 -4.22 -11.34 0.76
C LEU A 173 -4.70 -9.90 1.00
N PRO A 174 -3.81 -8.90 1.06
CA PRO A 174 -4.21 -7.52 1.24
C PRO A 174 -4.90 -6.97 -0.02
N ALA A 175 -5.93 -6.13 0.18
CA ALA A 175 -6.61 -5.44 -0.91
C ALA A 175 -6.07 -4.02 -1.18
N HIS A 176 -5.23 -3.51 -0.29
CA HIS A 176 -4.61 -2.18 -0.35
C HIS A 176 -3.46 -2.08 0.68
N PRO A 177 -2.63 -1.02 0.63
CA PRO A 177 -1.64 -0.76 1.67
C PRO A 177 -2.30 -0.58 3.05
N PRO A 178 -1.71 -1.09 4.13
CA PRO A 178 -2.31 -0.98 5.46
C PRO A 178 -2.52 0.47 5.89
N ILE A 179 -3.69 0.76 6.48
CA ILE A 179 -3.97 2.05 7.11
C ILE A 179 -3.55 1.97 8.57
N LEU A 180 -2.57 2.80 8.95
CA LEU A 180 -2.14 2.92 10.34
C LEU A 180 -2.91 4.06 11.02
N LEU A 181 -3.60 3.73 12.12
CA LEU A 181 -4.32 4.70 12.93
C LEU A 181 -3.83 4.64 14.37
N GLU A 182 -3.39 5.78 14.89
CA GLU A 182 -3.00 5.93 16.29
C GLU A 182 -4.11 6.63 17.09
N PHE A 183 -4.39 6.11 18.27
CA PHE A 183 -5.35 6.71 19.19
C PHE A 183 -5.04 6.38 20.65
N GLU A 184 -5.53 7.22 21.56
CA GLU A 184 -5.46 6.95 22.98
C GLU A 184 -6.52 5.94 23.43
N ARG A 185 -6.21 5.21 24.50
CA ARG A 185 -7.21 4.43 25.23
C ARG A 185 -8.28 5.36 25.78
N LEU A 186 -9.53 5.04 25.48
CA LEU A 186 -10.69 5.70 26.07
C LEU A 186 -10.79 5.44 27.58
N ASP A 187 -10.36 4.25 28.00
CA ASP A 187 -10.42 3.77 29.38
C ASP A 187 -9.24 2.82 29.65
N GLY A 188 -8.56 3.02 30.78
CA GLY A 188 -7.44 2.21 31.27
C GLY A 188 -7.80 0.74 31.58
N ARG A 189 -9.09 0.37 31.54
CA ARG A 189 -9.57 -1.01 31.67
C ARG A 189 -9.72 -1.76 30.34
N LEU A 190 -9.91 -1.06 29.22
CA LEU A 190 -10.18 -1.69 27.93
C LEU A 190 -8.90 -2.20 27.28
N ASN A 191 -8.87 -3.43 26.80
CA ASN A 191 -7.74 -3.89 25.99
C ASN A 191 -7.72 -3.17 24.62
N GLY A 192 -6.63 -3.33 23.86
CA GLY A 192 -6.45 -2.63 22.58
C GLY A 192 -7.57 -2.90 21.58
N VAL A 193 -8.02 -4.14 21.50
CA VAL A 193 -9.10 -4.61 20.63
C VAL A 193 -10.44 -4.02 21.02
N GLU A 194 -10.79 -4.04 22.30
CA GLU A 194 -12.05 -3.47 22.81
C GLU A 194 -12.11 -1.96 22.58
N ASN A 195 -10.98 -1.28 22.79
CA ASN A 195 -10.85 0.15 22.54
C ASN A 195 -11.00 0.47 21.05
N ALA A 196 -10.31 -0.26 20.18
CA ALA A 196 -10.41 -0.13 18.74
C ALA A 196 -11.85 -0.37 18.26
N ARG A 197 -12.52 -1.42 18.75
CA ARG A 197 -13.91 -1.72 18.40
C ARG A 197 -14.85 -0.56 18.74
N LYS A 198 -14.70 0.04 19.94
CA LYS A 198 -15.51 1.20 20.34
C LYS A 198 -15.20 2.46 19.53
N LEU A 199 -13.95 2.67 19.14
CA LEU A 199 -13.50 3.86 18.40
C LEU A 199 -13.82 3.79 16.91
N LEU A 200 -13.57 2.64 16.28
CA LEU A 200 -13.68 2.44 14.84
C LEU A 200 -15.13 2.15 14.43
N HIS A 201 -15.84 1.33 15.20
CA HIS A 201 -17.27 1.07 15.06
C HIS A 201 -18.08 1.87 16.07
N ARG A 202 -18.26 3.16 15.79
CA ARG A 202 -19.19 4.00 16.56
C ARG A 202 -20.62 3.72 16.13
N LYS A 203 -21.54 3.71 17.11
CA LYS A 203 -23.00 3.57 16.86
C LYS A 203 -23.55 4.67 15.96
N ASP A 204 -22.95 5.86 16.00
CA ASP A 204 -23.26 6.96 15.07
C ASP A 204 -22.48 6.76 13.76
N PRO A 205 -23.14 6.44 12.63
CA PRO A 205 -22.48 6.21 11.35
C PRO A 205 -21.72 7.43 10.83
N LYS A 206 -22.11 8.65 11.27
CA LYS A 206 -21.41 9.88 10.90
C LYS A 206 -20.06 10.01 11.60
N LYS A 207 -19.85 9.29 12.70
CA LYS A 207 -18.61 9.31 13.49
C LYS A 207 -17.80 8.02 13.36
N ALA A 208 -18.34 6.98 12.72
CA ALA A 208 -17.64 5.73 12.49
C ALA A 208 -16.49 5.94 11.50
N TYR A 209 -15.28 5.52 11.91
CA TYR A 209 -14.10 5.55 11.04
C TYR A 209 -14.17 4.46 9.97
N LEU A 210 -14.73 3.30 10.33
CA LEU A 210 -14.96 2.19 9.42
C LEU A 210 -16.45 2.08 9.10
N ARG A 211 -16.77 2.07 7.80
CA ARG A 211 -18.13 1.87 7.28
C ARG A 211 -18.17 0.58 6.47
N VAL A 212 -18.00 -0.54 7.14
CA VAL A 212 -17.99 -1.86 6.49
C VAL A 212 -19.43 -2.30 6.20
N THR A 213 -19.69 -2.87 5.03
CA THR A 213 -21.02 -3.33 4.61
C THR A 213 -20.92 -4.77 4.13
N ASP A 214 -21.65 -5.67 4.78
CA ASP A 214 -21.74 -7.10 4.43
C ASP A 214 -20.39 -7.84 4.39
N VAL A 215 -19.42 -7.35 5.18
CA VAL A 215 -18.08 -7.96 5.34
C VAL A 215 -17.78 -8.08 6.85
N PRO A 216 -17.31 -9.24 7.33
CA PRO A 216 -16.92 -9.39 8.73
C PRO A 216 -15.71 -8.51 9.06
N VAL A 217 -15.71 -7.96 10.28
CA VAL A 217 -14.59 -7.17 10.82
C VAL A 217 -13.94 -7.94 11.97
N GLU A 218 -12.69 -8.32 11.77
CA GLU A 218 -11.89 -9.13 12.68
C GLU A 218 -10.94 -8.24 13.45
N TYR A 219 -11.12 -8.20 14.77
CA TYR A 219 -10.23 -7.45 15.65
C TYR A 219 -9.21 -8.41 16.24
N ILE A 220 -7.97 -8.28 15.80
CA ILE A 220 -6.87 -9.16 16.16
C ILE A 220 -6.02 -8.42 17.19
N GLY A 221 -5.96 -8.96 18.40
CA GLY A 221 -5.08 -8.45 19.43
C GLY A 221 -3.77 -9.22 19.41
N ILE A 222 -2.68 -8.58 19.85
CA ILE A 222 -1.52 -9.34 20.30
C ILE A 222 -1.96 -10.11 21.56
N THR A 223 -2.21 -11.41 21.43
CA THR A 223 -2.03 -12.34 22.54
C THR A 223 -0.57 -12.26 22.92
N ARG A 224 -0.28 -11.84 24.16
CA ARG A 224 1.08 -11.97 24.69
C ARG A 224 1.51 -13.42 24.50
N PRO A 225 2.75 -13.71 24.04
CA PRO A 225 3.37 -14.97 24.40
C PRO A 225 3.46 -15.10 25.92
#